data_AF-A0A7I8CMM9-F1
#
_entry.id   AF-A0A7I8CMM9-F1
#
_cell.length_a   1.000
_cell.length_b   1.000
_cell.length_c   1.000
_cell.angle_alpha   90.00
_cell.angle_beta   90.00
_cell.angle_gamma   90.00
#
_symmetry.space_group_name_H-M   'P 1'
#
loop_
_entity.id
_entity.type
_entity.pdbx_description
1 polymer ?
#
loop_
_entity_poly.entity_id
_entity_poly.type
_entity_poly.pdbx_seq_one_letter_code
_entity_poly.pdbx_strand_id
1 'polypeptide(L)'
;MFGTTGLFSTFSRWRLTAAYVDQVMRAVKPGGHVIVSTFASDGPTECSGLPVIRYDPDSLHDEFGPAFEMVEHAEESHATPAGRVQHFIYGHCVKPH
;
A
#
# COMPACT_ATOMS: atom_id res chain seq x y z
N MET A 1 17.93 17.01 -11.86
CA MET A 1 18.36 16.17 -10.72
C MET A 1 17.09 15.58 -10.13
N PHE A 2 16.58 14.50 -10.73
CA PHE A 2 15.30 13.89 -10.33
C PHE A 2 15.54 13.02 -9.11
N GLY A 3 15.24 13.56 -7.93
CA GLY A 3 15.29 12.80 -6.67
C GLY A 3 14.00 12.00 -6.50
N THR A 4 13.91 10.84 -7.15
CA THR A 4 12.89 9.83 -6.83
C THR A 4 13.18 9.26 -5.45
N THR A 5 12.65 9.87 -4.41
CA THR A 5 12.51 9.21 -3.11
C THR A 5 11.33 8.23 -3.23
N GLY A 6 11.60 7.04 -3.75
CA GLY A 6 10.65 5.93 -3.72
C GLY A 6 10.73 5.26 -2.36
N LEU A 7 9.77 5.51 -1.48
CA LEU A 7 9.63 4.73 -0.25
C LEU A 7 8.94 3.40 -0.61
N PHE A 8 9.73 2.37 -0.91
CA PHE A 8 9.22 1.02 -1.10
C PHE A 8 9.11 0.36 0.27
N SER A 9 7.89 0.10 0.75
CA SER A 9 7.70 -0.55 2.03
C SER A 9 6.76 -1.74 1.90
N THR A 10 7.33 -2.94 1.98
CA THR A 10 6.60 -4.18 2.21
C THR A 10 6.26 -4.27 3.70
N PHE A 11 5.01 -3.99 4.06
CA PHE A 11 4.56 -3.90 5.44
C PHE A 11 4.25 -5.28 6.03
N SER A 12 4.97 -5.65 7.09
CA SER A 12 4.69 -6.81 7.95
C SER A 12 3.98 -6.43 9.25
N ARG A 13 3.18 -5.34 9.25
CA ARG A 13 2.27 -5.00 10.36
C ARG A 13 0.92 -4.48 9.86
N TRP A 14 -0.14 -5.17 10.28
CA TRP A 14 -1.36 -5.47 9.53
C TRP A 14 -2.51 -4.44 9.59
N ARG A 15 -2.17 -3.15 9.45
CA ARG A 15 -3.04 -2.05 8.97
C ARG A 15 -2.14 -0.85 8.69
N LEU A 16 -2.42 -0.06 7.65
CA LEU A 16 -1.81 1.26 7.52
C LEU A 16 -2.19 2.07 8.76
N THR A 17 -1.22 2.33 9.64
CA THR A 17 -1.49 3.11 10.86
C THR A 17 -1.45 4.59 10.53
N ALA A 18 -2.26 5.39 11.23
CA ALA A 18 -2.21 6.85 11.09
C ALA A 18 -0.77 7.40 11.29
N ALA A 19 0.00 6.80 12.21
CA ALA A 19 1.40 7.17 12.42
C ALA A 19 2.27 6.88 11.19
N TYR A 20 2.05 5.77 10.48
CA TYR A 20 2.78 5.50 9.25
C TYR A 20 2.39 6.48 8.14
N VAL A 21 1.09 6.69 7.94
CA VAL A 21 0.58 7.66 6.95
C VAL A 21 1.16 9.05 7.23
N ASP A 22 1.16 9.48 8.49
CA ASP A 22 1.78 10.75 8.91
C ASP A 22 3.28 10.84 8.59
N GLN A 23 4.03 9.74 8.76
CA GLN A 23 5.45 9.72 8.40
C GLN A 23 5.64 9.82 6.89
N VAL A 24 4.85 9.08 6.10
CA VAL A 24 4.87 9.17 4.63
C VAL A 24 4.56 10.60 4.16
N MET A 25 3.51 11.19 4.73
CA MET A 25 3.08 12.56 4.44
C MET A 25 4.18 13.61 4.66
N ARG A 26 4.98 13.43 5.71
CA ARG A 26 6.11 14.31 6.07
C ARG A 26 7.37 14.03 5.25
N ALA A 27 7.63 12.77 4.92
CA ALA A 27 8.85 12.36 4.23
C ALA A 27 8.79 12.60 2.72
N VAL A 28 7.60 12.47 2.11
CA VAL A 28 7.42 12.60 0.66
C VAL A 28 7.27 14.07 0.28
N LYS A 29 8.16 14.54 -0.59
CA LYS A 29 8.13 15.89 -1.14
C LYS A 29 7.06 16.02 -2.24
N PRO A 30 6.59 17.24 -2.57
CA PRO A 30 5.75 17.46 -3.74
C PRO A 30 6.44 16.92 -5.02
N GLY A 31 5.68 16.25 -5.88
CA GLY A 31 6.19 15.45 -7.01
C GLY A 31 6.81 14.12 -6.62
N GLY A 32 6.73 13.72 -5.34
CA GLY A 32 7.25 12.45 -4.82
C GLY A 32 6.26 11.30 -4.97
N HIS A 33 6.79 10.08 -5.00
CA HIS A 33 6.03 8.86 -5.30
C HIS A 33 5.98 7.93 -4.08
N VAL A 34 4.85 7.26 -3.91
CA VAL A 34 4.61 6.24 -2.89
C VAL A 34 4.07 5.00 -3.60
N ILE A 35 4.67 3.84 -3.33
CA ILE A 35 4.14 2.56 -3.77
C ILE A 35 3.89 1.73 -2.51
N VAL A 36 2.64 1.30 -2.33
CA VAL A 36 2.22 0.50 -1.17
C VAL A 36 1.61 -0.79 -1.66
N SER A 37 1.97 -1.91 -1.02
CA SER A 37 1.37 -3.22 -1.26
C SER A 37 0.68 -3.74 -0.01
N THR A 38 -0.55 -4.21 -0.16
CA THR A 38 -1.38 -4.77 0.93
C THR A 38 -2.19 -5.98 0.42
N PHE A 39 -2.93 -6.66 1.29
CA PHE A 39 -3.84 -7.72 0.83
C PHE A 39 -5.02 -7.14 0.06
N ALA A 40 -5.30 -7.72 -1.10
CA ALA A 40 -6.46 -7.37 -1.89
C ALA A 40 -7.77 -7.74 -1.16
N SER A 41 -8.89 -7.22 -1.66
CA SER A 41 -10.24 -7.43 -1.11
C SER A 41 -10.62 -8.92 -0.95
N ASP A 42 -10.11 -9.77 -1.83
CA ASP A 42 -10.26 -11.24 -1.86
C ASP A 42 -9.09 -12.00 -1.19
N GLY A 43 -8.15 -11.27 -0.59
CA GLY A 43 -7.04 -11.82 0.19
C GLY A 43 -7.50 -12.58 1.44
N PRO A 44 -6.57 -13.23 2.16
CA PRO A 44 -6.88 -13.95 3.39
C PRO A 44 -7.41 -12.99 4.47
N THR A 45 -8.26 -13.49 5.37
CA THR A 45 -8.78 -12.71 6.52
C THR A 45 -7.79 -12.66 7.70
N GLU A 46 -6.82 -13.57 7.70
CA GLU A 46 -5.76 -13.64 8.70
C GLU A 46 -4.43 -14.05 8.07
N CYS A 47 -3.34 -13.56 8.66
CA CYS A 47 -1.98 -13.98 8.31
C CYS A 47 -1.19 -14.19 9.61
N SER A 48 -0.53 -15.35 9.74
CA SER A 48 0.21 -15.73 10.94
C SER A 48 -0.61 -15.66 12.24
N GLY A 49 -1.91 -15.98 12.16
CA GLY A 49 -2.84 -15.93 13.30
C GLY A 49 -3.27 -14.53 13.74
N LEU A 50 -2.95 -13.50 12.94
CA LEU A 50 -3.39 -12.12 13.19
C LEU A 50 -4.43 -11.71 12.14
N PRO A 51 -5.48 -10.96 12.53
CA PRO A 51 -6.42 -10.41 11.57
C PRO A 51 -5.71 -9.42 10.66
N VAL A 52 -6.13 -9.39 9.40
CA VAL A 52 -5.58 -8.46 8.40
C VAL A 52 -6.69 -7.57 7.86
N ILE A 53 -6.30 -6.38 7.42
CA ILE A 53 -7.18 -5.51 6.65
C ILE A 53 -6.95 -5.80 5.17
N ARG A 54 -8.05 -5.89 4.44
CA ARG A 54 -8.08 -6.09 3.00
C ARG A 54 -8.54 -4.80 2.35
N TYR A 55 -7.89 -4.44 1.25
CA TYR A 55 -8.14 -3.21 0.55
C TYR A 55 -8.50 -3.49 -0.90
N ASP A 56 -9.43 -2.70 -1.42
CA ASP A 56 -9.60 -2.41 -2.84
C ASP A 56 -8.82 -1.12 -3.20
N PRO A 57 -8.72 -0.73 -4.48
CA PRO A 57 -7.96 0.45 -4.87
C PRO A 57 -8.42 1.75 -4.18
N ASP A 58 -9.73 1.92 -4.01
CA ASP A 58 -10.32 3.14 -3.46
C ASP A 58 -10.06 3.24 -1.96
N SER A 59 -10.33 2.17 -1.22
CA SER A 59 -10.06 2.08 0.22
C SER A 59 -8.57 2.18 0.56
N LEU A 60 -7.67 1.75 -0.33
CA LEU A 60 -6.22 1.94 -0.16
C LEU A 60 -5.83 3.41 -0.36
N HIS A 61 -6.43 4.08 -1.36
CA HIS A 61 -6.21 5.51 -1.61
C HIS A 61 -6.73 6.35 -0.44
N ASP A 62 -7.89 6.01 0.12
CA ASP A 62 -8.51 6.71 1.24
C ASP A 62 -7.62 6.81 2.49
N GLU A 63 -6.72 5.84 2.72
CA GLU A 63 -5.75 5.87 3.83
C GLU A 63 -4.73 7.02 3.68
N PHE A 64 -4.40 7.40 2.44
CA PHE A 64 -3.53 8.55 2.15
C PHE A 64 -4.32 9.85 1.98
N GLY A 65 -5.59 9.73 1.57
CA GLY A 65 -6.51 10.84 1.39
C GLY A 65 -6.10 11.80 0.27
N PRO A 66 -6.68 13.02 0.24
CA PRO A 66 -6.52 13.95 -0.88
C PRO A 66 -5.12 14.56 -1.01
N ALA A 67 -4.22 14.27 -0.07
CA ALA A 67 -2.84 14.73 -0.12
C ALA A 67 -2.00 13.95 -1.14
N PHE A 68 -2.52 12.83 -1.64
CA PHE A 68 -1.93 12.01 -2.66
C PHE A 68 -2.96 11.71 -3.75
N GLU A 69 -2.51 11.55 -4.98
CA GLU A 69 -3.32 11.12 -6.11
C GLU A 69 -2.92 9.69 -6.49
N MET A 70 -3.89 8.77 -6.56
CA MET A 70 -3.66 7.43 -7.09
C MET A 70 -3.43 7.51 -8.60
N VAL A 71 -2.24 7.13 -9.05
CA VAL A 71 -1.85 7.16 -10.47
C VAL A 71 -2.20 5.84 -11.14
N GLU A 72 -1.90 4.72 -10.47
CA GLU A 72 -2.18 3.38 -10.96
C GLU A 72 -2.30 2.39 -9.80
N HIS A 73 -2.99 1.29 -10.04
CA HIS A 73 -3.03 0.16 -9.14
C HIS A 73 -2.86 -1.15 -9.92
N ALA A 74 -2.35 -2.18 -9.25
CA ALA A 74 -2.20 -3.50 -9.80
C ALA A 74 -2.56 -4.56 -8.77
N GLU A 75 -3.12 -5.68 -9.22
CA GLU A 75 -3.38 -6.85 -8.38
C GLU A 75 -2.41 -7.97 -8.75
N GLU A 76 -1.89 -8.66 -7.75
CA GLU A 76 -0.96 -9.76 -7.94
C GLU A 76 -1.39 -10.98 -7.12
N SER A 77 -1.31 -12.16 -7.75
CA SER A 77 -1.59 -13.44 -7.10
C SER A 77 -0.28 -14.12 -6.72
N HIS A 78 0.03 -14.16 -5.43
CA HIS A 78 1.22 -14.81 -4.89
C HIS A 78 0.92 -16.23 -4.42
N ALA A 79 1.53 -17.22 -5.06
CA ALA A 79 1.49 -18.60 -4.59
C ALA A 79 2.51 -18.79 -3.46
N THR A 80 2.01 -19.07 -2.25
CA THR A 80 2.86 -19.43 -1.11
C THR A 80 3.51 -20.80 -1.33
N PRO A 81 4.68 -21.07 -0.72
CA PRO A 81 5.30 -22.40 -0.77
C PRO A 81 4.39 -23.52 -0.23
N ALA A 82 3.41 -23.18 0.62
CA ALA A 82 2.40 -24.11 1.14
C ALA A 82 1.23 -24.37 0.15
N GLY A 83 1.30 -23.86 -1.08
CA GLY A 83 0.30 -24.10 -2.14
C GLY A 83 -0.95 -23.23 -2.06
N ARG A 84 -1.02 -22.27 -1.13
CA ARG A 84 -2.11 -21.29 -1.07
C ARG A 84 -1.82 -20.09 -1.95
N VAL A 85 -2.84 -19.57 -2.65
CA VAL A 85 -2.78 -18.29 -3.35
C VAL A 85 -3.18 -17.17 -2.38
N GLN A 86 -2.40 -16.09 -2.37
CA GLN A 86 -2.68 -14.86 -1.66
C GLN A 86 -2.72 -13.71 -2.66
N HIS A 87 -3.84 -12.98 -2.68
CA HIS A 87 -4.02 -11.82 -3.54
C HIS A 87 -3.53 -10.56 -2.84
N PHE A 88 -2.71 -9.79 -3.55
CA PHE A 88 -2.17 -8.51 -3.11
C PHE A 88 -2.62 -7.42 -4.06
N ILE A 89 -2.78 -6.21 -3.52
CA ILE A 89 -2.99 -5.00 -4.29
C ILE A 89 -1.79 -4.08 -4.10
N TYR A 90 -1.36 -3.45 -5.19
CA TYR A 90 -0.35 -2.41 -5.25
C TYR A 90 -1.04 -1.11 -5.61
N GLY A 91 -0.86 -0.07 -4.80
CA GLY A 91 -1.27 1.29 -5.09
C GLY A 91 -0.05 2.18 -5.31
N HIS A 92 0.01 2.86 -6.45
CA HIS A 92 1.02 3.86 -6.75
C HIS A 92 0.37 5.24 -6.68
N CYS A 93 0.81 6.03 -5.70
CA CYS A 93 0.32 7.37 -5.47
C CYS A 93 1.42 8.42 -5.66
N VAL A 94 1.04 9.61 -6.11
CA VAL A 94 1.93 10.76 -6.26
C VAL A 94 1.43 11.91 -5.40
N LYS A 95 2.37 12.58 -4.72
CA LYS A 95 2.05 13.83 -4.01
C LYS A 95 2.05 14.97 -5.04
N PRO A 96 0.92 15.64 -5.28
CA PRO A 96 0.87 16.76 -6.22
C PRO A 96 1.80 17.90 -5.77
N HIS A 97 2.10 18.81 -6.70
CA HIS A 97 3.02 19.95 -6.50
C HIS A 97 2.48 21.02 -5.55
#